data_AF-B2BND8-F1
#
_entry.id   AF-B2BND8-F1
#
_cell.length_a   1.000
_cell.length_b   1.000
_cell.length_c   1.000
_cell.angle_alpha   90.00
_cell.angle_beta   90.00
_cell.angle_gamma   90.00
#
_symmetry.space_group_name_H-M   'P 1'
#
loop_
_entity.id
_entity.type
_entity.pdbx_description
1 polymer ?
#
loop_
_entity_poly.entity_id
_entity_poly.type
_entity_poly.pdbx_seq_one_letter_code
_entity_poly.pdbx_strand_id
1 'polypeptide(L)' 'GNAPGAVANRVASEACVQARNEGRDLAREGNEIIREAAKWSPELAAACEVWKEIKFEFDTVDVL' A
#
# COMPACT_ATOMS: atom_id res chain seq x y z
N GLY A 1 14.31 9.47 -2.25
CA GLY A 1 15.35 8.88 -3.13
C GLY A 1 15.13 7.40 -3.29
N ASN A 2 15.89 6.72 -4.15
CA ASN A 2 15.60 5.32 -4.56
C ASN A 2 15.55 4.33 -3.38
N ALA A 3 16.53 4.37 -2.47
CA ALA A 3 16.60 3.43 -1.36
C ALA A 3 15.41 3.58 -0.38
N PRO A 4 15.04 4.78 0.12
CA PRO A 4 13.82 4.97 0.91
C PRO A 4 12.55 4.52 0.19
N GLY A 5 12.44 4.79 -1.13
CA GLY A 5 11.27 4.34 -1.91
C GLY A 5 11.17 2.81 -1.99
N ALA A 6 12.30 2.12 -2.14
CA ALA A 6 12.33 0.66 -2.11
C ALA A 6 11.92 0.10 -0.74
N VAL A 7 12.35 0.75 0.36
CA VAL A 7 11.94 0.38 1.72
C VAL A 7 10.42 0.54 1.89
N ALA A 8 9.83 1.66 1.44
CA ALA A 8 8.39 1.88 1.52
C ALA A 8 7.59 0.75 0.84
N ASN A 9 7.98 0.36 -0.37
CA ASN A 9 7.34 -0.74 -1.11
C ASN A 9 7.48 -2.09 -0.40
N ARG A 10 8.66 -2.34 0.19
CA ARG A 10 8.93 -3.58 0.92
C ARG A 10 8.06 -3.67 2.17
N VAL A 11 8.01 -2.61 2.98
CA VAL A 11 7.20 -2.53 4.20
C VAL A 11 5.72 -2.72 3.89
N ALA A 12 5.19 -2.02 2.88
CA ALA A 12 3.80 -2.17 2.45
C ALA A 12 3.46 -3.61 2.06
N SER A 13 4.34 -4.26 1.30
CA SER A 13 4.14 -5.66 0.85
C SER A 13 4.18 -6.64 2.02
N GLU A 14 5.14 -6.50 2.94
CA GLU A 14 5.26 -7.39 4.10
C GLU A 14 4.08 -7.22 5.07
N ALA A 15 3.62 -5.99 5.31
CA ALA A 15 2.43 -5.73 6.13
C ALA A 15 1.17 -6.39 5.54
N CYS A 16 0.98 -6.28 4.23
CA CYS A 16 -0.13 -6.95 3.53
C CYS A 16 -0.03 -8.48 3.61
N VAL A 17 1.18 -9.05 3.46
CA VAL A 17 1.41 -10.50 3.57
C VAL A 17 1.11 -10.99 4.99
N GLN A 18 1.58 -10.28 6.00
CA GLN A 18 1.29 -10.62 7.40
C GLN A 18 -0.22 -10.58 7.65
N ALA A 19 -0.90 -9.47 7.32
CA ALA A 19 -2.34 -9.33 7.50
C ALA A 19 -3.15 -10.42 6.79
N ARG A 20 -2.78 -10.76 5.55
CA ARG A 20 -3.39 -11.87 4.81
C ARG A 20 -3.20 -13.21 5.51
N ASN A 21 -1.99 -13.47 6.01
CA ASN A 21 -1.68 -14.71 6.71
C ASN A 21 -2.40 -14.81 8.07
N GLU A 22 -2.74 -13.67 8.69
CA GLU A 22 -3.59 -13.55 9.89
C GLU A 22 -5.10 -13.64 9.57
N GLY A 23 -5.47 -13.81 8.29
CA GLY A 23 -6.85 -14.00 7.86
C GLY A 23 -7.65 -12.72 7.61
N ARG A 24 -6.99 -11.56 7.52
CA ARG A 24 -7.65 -10.27 7.21
C ARG A 24 -8.05 -10.18 5.74
N ASP A 25 -9.14 -9.47 5.46
CA ASP A 25 -9.63 -9.23 4.11
C ASP A 25 -8.95 -8.00 3.50
N LEU A 26 -7.96 -8.23 2.63
CA LEU A 26 -7.20 -7.14 2.00
C LEU A 26 -8.07 -6.22 1.13
N ALA A 27 -9.16 -6.72 0.53
CA ALA A 27 -10.02 -5.90 -0.33
C ALA A 27 -10.81 -4.87 0.50
N ARG A 28 -11.12 -5.20 1.75
CA ARG A 28 -11.85 -4.33 2.68
C ARG A 28 -10.93 -3.53 3.60
N GLU A 29 -9.85 -4.13 4.04
CA GLU A 29 -8.99 -3.64 5.12
C GLU A 29 -7.64 -3.09 4.65
N GLY A 30 -7.30 -3.21 3.36
CA GLY A 30 -5.97 -2.86 2.83
C GLY A 30 -5.51 -1.44 3.17
N ASN A 31 -6.40 -0.46 3.08
CA ASN A 31 -6.08 0.93 3.43
C ASN A 31 -5.75 1.11 4.92
N GLU A 32 -6.38 0.35 5.81
CA GLU A 32 -6.09 0.41 7.24
C GLU A 32 -4.74 -0.26 7.54
N ILE A 33 -4.47 -1.42 6.93
CA ILE A 33 -3.19 -2.14 7.06
C ILE A 33 -2.01 -1.24 6.68
N ILE A 34 -2.10 -0.54 5.53
CA ILE A 34 -1.06 0.39 5.08
C ILE A 34 -0.90 1.58 6.04
N ARG A 35 -2.00 2.12 6.58
CA ARG A 35 -1.95 3.22 7.55
C ARG A 35 -1.32 2.80 8.89
N GLU A 36 -1.62 1.60 9.38
CA GLU A 36 -0.99 1.06 10.59
C GLU A 36 0.52 0.84 10.39
N ALA A 37 0.93 0.31 9.23
CA ALA A 37 2.33 0.16 8.89
C ALA A 37 3.07 1.51 8.79
N ALA A 38 2.42 2.53 8.23
CA ALA A 38 2.98 3.88 8.10
C ALA A 38 3.26 4.55 9.46
N LYS A 39 2.63 4.12 10.57
CA LYS A 39 2.91 4.68 11.90
C LYS A 39 4.33 4.40 12.39
N TRP A 40 4.96 3.31 11.93
CA TRP A 40 6.30 2.91 12.35
C TRP A 40 7.33 2.88 11.23
N SER A 41 6.93 3.02 9.96
CA SER A 41 7.86 3.22 8.83
C SER A 41 7.76 4.65 8.27
N PRO A 42 8.78 5.50 8.50
CA PRO A 42 8.78 6.87 7.97
C PRO A 42 8.88 6.90 6.44
N GLU A 43 9.53 5.92 5.81
CA GLU A 43 9.59 5.80 4.35
C GLU A 43 8.21 5.53 3.76
N LEU A 44 7.44 4.61 4.37
CA LEU A 44 6.08 4.33 3.95
C LEU A 44 5.15 5.53 4.21
N ALA A 45 5.29 6.20 5.36
CA ALA A 45 4.52 7.41 5.64
C ALA A 45 4.75 8.50 4.57
N ALA A 46 6.01 8.75 4.21
CA ALA A 46 6.34 9.72 3.16
C ALA A 46 5.76 9.30 1.80
N ALA A 47 5.82 8.02 1.44
CA ALA A 47 5.24 7.52 0.20
C ALA A 47 3.71 7.67 0.17
N CYS A 48 3.04 7.35 1.28
CA CYS A 48 1.59 7.51 1.44
C CYS A 48 1.17 8.98 1.27
N GLU A 49 1.88 9.93 1.87
CA GLU A 49 1.54 11.35 1.72
C GLU A 49 1.66 11.86 0.29
N VAL A 50 2.65 11.37 -0.47
CA VAL A 50 2.88 11.77 -1.87
C VAL A 50 1.81 11.20 -2.81
N TRP A 51 1.37 9.95 -2.61
CA TRP A 51 0.57 9.22 -3.60
C TRP A 51 -0.90 8.99 -3.20
N LYS A 52 -1.35 9.38 -2.00
CA LYS A 52 -2.70 9.08 -1.48
C LYS A 52 -3.88 9.49 -2.36
N GLU A 53 -3.74 10.52 -3.19
CA GLU A 53 -4.82 11.03 -4.06
C GLU A 53 -4.73 10.49 -5.49
N ILE A 54 -3.64 9.81 -5.85
CA ILE A 54 -3.41 9.35 -7.21
C ILE A 54 -4.21 8.07 -7.46
N LYS A 55 -5.14 8.15 -8.41
CA LYS A 55 -5.95 7.04 -8.92
C LYS A 55 -6.03 7.14 -10.43
N PHE A 56 -6.17 5.98 -11.08
CA PHE A 56 -6.38 5.89 -12.52
C PHE A 56 -7.72 5.20 -12.75
N GLU A 57 -8.73 5.99 -13.10
CA GLU A 57 -10.11 5.53 -13.33
C GLU A 57 -10.48 5.85 -14.79
N PHE A 58 -10.39 4.86 -15.66
CA PHE A 58 -10.66 4.94 -17.09
C PHE A 58 -11.40 3.68 -17.55
N ASP A 59 -12.17 3.78 -18.63
CA ASP A 59 -12.82 2.63 -19.26
C ASP A 59 -11.78 1.66 -19.87
N THR A 60 -12.04 0.36 -19.79
CA THR A 60 -11.19 -0.67 -20.39
C THR A 60 -11.50 -0.83 -21.88
N VAL A 61 -10.47 -0.82 -22.72
CA VAL A 61 -10.62 -0.96 -24.19
C VAL A 61 -10.96 -2.40 -24.60
N ASP A 62 -10.34 -3.37 -23.93
CA ASP A 62 -10.59 -4.80 -24.14
C ASP A 62 -11.53 -5.31 -23.05
N VAL A 63 -12.66 -5.89 -23.46
CA VAL A 63 -13.74 -6.40 -22.60
C VAL A 63 -14.13 -7.80 -23.05
N LEU A 64 -14.59 -8.64 -22.11
CA LEU A 64 -15.01 -10.04 -22.36
C LEU A 64 -16.12 -10.17 -23.41
#